data_AF-A0A533X4F1-F1
#
_entry.id   AF-A0A533X4F1-F1
#
_cell.length_a   1.000
_cell.length_b   1.000
_cell.length_c   1.000
_cell.angle_alpha   90.00
_cell.angle_beta   90.00
_cell.angle_gamma   90.00
#
_symmetry.space_group_name_H-M   'P 1'
#
loop_
_entity.id
_entity.type
_entity.pdbx_description
1 polymer ?
#
loop_
_entity_poly.entity_id
_entity_poly.type
_entity_poly.pdbx_seq_one_letter_code
_entity_poly.pdbx_strand_id
1 'polypeptide(L)' 'MYHNSIEAFQHLLSPAVSQISAKSGRMQNGIAYCIVQVLFATGDEYRIEAYDEEADELYRIAKQQSSLVRLHKFVSF' A
#
# COMPACT_ATOMS: atom_id res chain seq x y z
N MET A 1 -7.65 -6.85 15.38
CA MET A 1 -6.95 -7.73 14.42
C MET A 1 -7.69 -7.58 13.11
N TYR A 2 -7.00 -7.26 12.01
CA TYR A 2 -7.64 -7.10 10.69
C TYR A 2 -7.87 -8.47 10.05
N HIS A 3 -8.91 -8.61 9.23
CA HIS A 3 -9.27 -9.90 8.64
C HIS A 3 -8.35 -10.28 7.46
N ASN A 4 -7.83 -9.29 6.74
CA ASN A 4 -6.89 -9.49 5.62
C ASN A 4 -5.97 -8.27 5.42
N SER A 5 -5.04 -8.38 4.48
CA SER A 5 -4.06 -7.32 4.16
C SER A 5 -4.71 -6.08 3.53
N ILE A 6 -5.82 -6.24 2.81
CA ILE A 6 -6.56 -5.14 2.16
C ILE A 6 -7.21 -4.23 3.19
N GLU A 7 -7.90 -4.82 4.17
CA GLU A 7 -8.52 -4.09 5.28
C GLU A 7 -7.45 -3.33 6.07
N ALA A 8 -6.34 -3.99 6.42
CA ALA A 8 -5.24 -3.35 7.11
C ALA A 8 -4.71 -2.13 6.33
N PHE A 9 -4.61 -2.24 5.00
CA PHE A 9 -4.17 -1.14 4.16
C PHE A 9 -5.18 0.00 4.11
N GLN A 10 -6.46 -0.32 3.93
CA GLN A 10 -7.53 0.69 3.91
C GLN A 10 -7.61 1.48 5.22
N HIS A 11 -7.36 0.83 6.37
CA HIS A 11 -7.30 1.49 7.65
C HIS A 11 -6.14 2.48 7.82
N LEU A 12 -5.05 2.32 7.06
CA LEU A 12 -3.93 3.26 7.05
C LEU A 12 -4.19 4.48 6.15
N LEU A 13 -5.18 4.42 5.25
CA LEU A 13 -5.48 5.52 4.34
C LEU A 13 -6.10 6.67 5.14
N SER A 14 -5.36 7.77 5.21
CA SER A 14 -5.79 9.00 5.86
C SER A 14 -5.15 10.21 5.17
N PRO A 15 -5.65 11.43 5.38
CA PRO A 15 -5.03 12.65 4.86
C PRO A 15 -3.58 12.86 5.34
N ALA A 16 -3.18 12.21 6.44
CA ALA A 16 -1.83 12.28 6.97
C ALA A 16 -0.82 11.42 6.19
N VAL A 17 -1.28 10.56 5.27
CA VAL A 17 -0.39 9.76 4.42
C VAL A 17 0.33 10.67 3.43
N SER A 18 1.65 10.67 3.50
CA SER A 18 2.51 11.49 2.64
C SER A 18 2.96 10.71 1.41
N GLN A 19 3.16 9.39 1.52
CA GLN A 19 3.64 8.57 0.42
C GLN A 19 3.17 7.13 0.56
N ILE A 20 2.81 6.52 -0.56
CA ILE A 20 2.51 5.09 -0.66
C ILE A 20 3.43 4.50 -1.73
N SER A 21 4.19 3.47 -1.35
CA SER A 21 5.02 2.67 -2.24
C SER A 21 4.46 1.26 -2.29
N ALA A 22 4.47 0.64 -3.47
CA ALA A 22 3.99 -0.72 -3.64
C ALA A 22 4.89 -1.46 -4.63
N LYS A 23 5.29 -2.67 -4.24
CA LYS A 23 6.06 -3.61 -5.05
C LYS A 23 5.34 -4.95 -5.05
N SER A 24 5.28 -5.60 -6.21
CA SER A 24 4.83 -6.98 -6.33
C SER A 24 5.88 -7.82 -7.06
N GLY A 25 5.77 -9.14 -6.94
CA GLY A 25 6.62 -10.09 -7.63
C GLY A 25 6.25 -11.53 -7.32
N ARG A 26 7.13 -12.46 -7.69
CA ARG A 26 7.03 -13.87 -7.34
C ARG A 26 8.28 -14.32 -6.59
N MET A 27 8.10 -15.14 -5.56
CA MET A 27 9.17 -15.81 -4.84
C MET A 27 9.71 -16.98 -5.68
N GLN A 28 10.87 -17.52 -5.31
CA GLN A 28 11.50 -18.64 -6.04
C GLN A 28 10.63 -19.90 -6.10
N ASN A 29 9.79 -20.12 -5.09
CA ASN A 29 8.83 -21.22 -5.02
C ASN A 29 7.52 -20.96 -5.80
N GLY A 30 7.41 -19.83 -6.50
CA GLY A 30 6.24 -19.48 -7.31
C GLY A 30 5.14 -18.69 -6.60
N ILE A 31 5.23 -18.50 -5.27
CA ILE A 31 4.26 -17.73 -4.49
C ILE A 31 4.31 -16.25 -4.92
N ALA A 32 3.14 -15.69 -5.25
CA ALA A 32 3.01 -14.27 -5.52
C ALA A 32 3.16 -13.49 -4.20
N TYR A 33 3.80 -12.32 -4.24
CA TYR A 33 3.91 -11.46 -3.08
C TYR A 33 3.69 -10.00 -3.46
N CYS A 34 3.14 -9.24 -2.51
CA CYS A 34 3.08 -7.79 -2.55
C CYS A 34 3.54 -7.22 -1.22
N ILE A 35 4.32 -6.14 -1.31
CA ILE A 35 4.74 -5.34 -0.16
C ILE A 35 4.30 -3.90 -0.45
N VAL A 36 3.55 -3.34 0.50
CA VAL A 36 3.11 -1.95 0.50
C VAL A 36 3.74 -1.25 1.69
N GLN A 37 4.37 -0.10 1.43
CA GLN A 37 4.85 0.81 2.47
C GLN A 37 4.02 2.09 2.46
N VAL A 38 3.55 2.50 3.63
CA VAL A 38 2.80 3.73 3.85
C VAL A 38 3.62 4.61 4.77
N LEU A 39 4.02 5.78 4.27
CA LEU A 39 4.75 6.79 5.01
C LEU A 39 3.78 7.94 5.35
N PHE A 40 3.74 8.32 6.62
CA PHE A 40 2.94 9.42 7.13
C PHE A 40 3.76 10.72 7.13
N ALA A 41 3.08 11.87 7.14
CA ALA A 41 3.73 13.19 7.21
C ALA A 41 4.49 13.41 8.54
N THR A 42 4.10 12.67 9.59
CA THR A 42 4.79 12.62 10.89
C THR A 42 6.13 11.89 10.83
N GLY A 43 6.40 11.13 9.76
CA GLY A 43 7.57 10.28 9.60
C GLY A 43 7.34 8.80 9.94
N ASP A 44 6.15 8.45 10.46
CA ASP A 44 5.81 7.05 10.76
C ASP A 44 5.69 6.23 9.48
N GLU A 45 6.25 5.02 9.48
CA GLU A 45 6.19 4.07 8.37
C GLU A 45 5.51 2.77 8.79
N TYR A 46 4.56 2.32 7.97
CA TYR A 46 3.89 1.05 8.13
C TYR A 46 4.08 0.18 6.89
N ARG A 47 4.31 -1.11 7.10
CA ARG A 47 4.50 -2.10 6.05
C ARG A 47 3.40 -3.15 6.11
N ILE A 48 2.79 -3.43 4.97
CA ILE A 48 1.80 -4.48 4.79
C ILE A 48 2.30 -5.45 3.74
N GLU A 49 2.17 -6.73 4.03
CA GLU A 49 2.56 -7.81 3.14
C GLU A 49 1.36 -8.69 2.84
N ALA A 50 1.26 -9.11 1.58
CA ALA A 50 0.27 -10.05 1.12
C ALA A 50 0.95 -11.09 0.23
N TYR A 51 0.39 -12.29 0.22
CA TYR A 51 0.89 -13.43 -0.53
C TYR A 51 -0.26 -14.07 -1.32
N ASP A 52 0.10 -14.83 -2.35
CA ASP A 52 -0.83 -15.56 -3.22
C ASP A 52 -1.95 -14.65 -3.76
N GLU A 53 -3.23 -15.00 -3.55
CA GLU A 53 -4.38 -14.32 -4.14
C GLU A 53 -4.50 -12.86 -3.69
N GLU A 54 -4.13 -12.56 -2.44
CA GLU A 54 -4.22 -11.19 -1.91
C GLU A 54 -3.13 -10.27 -2.48
N ALA A 55 -2.00 -10.82 -2.95
CA ALA A 55 -0.87 -10.02 -3.41
C ALA A 55 -1.23 -9.11 -4.59
N ASP A 56 -1.93 -9.65 -5.59
CA ASP A 56 -2.29 -8.90 -6.80
C ASP A 56 -3.36 -7.84 -6.49
N GLU A 57 -4.32 -8.15 -5.63
CA GLU A 57 -5.35 -7.20 -5.21
C GLU A 57 -4.76 -6.06 -4.38
N LEU A 58 -3.90 -6.36 -3.41
CA LEU A 58 -3.23 -5.36 -2.58
C LEU A 58 -2.39 -4.41 -3.45
N TYR A 59 -1.62 -4.96 -4.39
CA TYR A 59 -0.80 -4.17 -5.30
C TYR A 59 -1.64 -3.20 -6.13
N ARG A 60 -2.76 -3.67 -6.70
CA ARG A 60 -3.66 -2.86 -7.52
C ARG A 60 -4.23 -1.69 -6.73
N ILE A 61 -4.76 -1.95 -5.53
CA ILE A 61 -5.37 -0.92 -4.68
C ILE A 61 -4.29 0.08 -4.23
N ALA A 62 -3.12 -0.40 -3.79
CA ALA A 62 -2.03 0.46 -3.35
C ALA A 62 -1.49 1.36 -4.48
N LYS A 63 -1.41 0.87 -5.72
CA LYS A 63 -1.01 1.69 -6.88
C LYS A 63 -2.02 2.79 -7.21
N GLN A 64 -3.32 2.48 -7.12
CA GLN A 64 -4.38 3.48 -7.30
C GLN A 64 -4.26 4.58 -6.24
N GLN A 65 -4.13 4.20 -4.97
CA GLN A 65 -4.00 5.15 -3.86
C GLN A 65 -2.71 5.98 -3.93
N SER A 66 -1.58 5.36 -4.30
CA SER A 66 -0.31 6.07 -4.52
C SER A 66 -0.45 7.18 -5.57
N SER A 67 -1.21 6.93 -6.64
CA SER A 67 -1.48 7.91 -7.68
C SER A 67 -2.34 9.07 -7.16
N LEU A 68 -3.36 8.78 -6.34
CA LEU A 68 -4.21 9.78 -5.70
C LEU A 68 -3.43 10.67 -4.72
N VAL A 69 -2.58 10.08 -3.88
CA VAL A 69 -1.72 10.83 -2.93
C VAL A 69 -0.76 11.76 -3.67
N ARG A 70 -0.19 11.30 -4.80
CA ARG A 70 0.64 12.15 -5.65
C ARG A 70 -0.15 13.31 -6.24
N LEU A 71 -1.33 13.05 -6.80
CA LEU A 71 -2.17 14.10 -7.39
C LEU A 71 -2.58 15.14 -6.35
N HIS A 72 -3.01 14.72 -5.15
CA HIS A 72 -3.43 15.66 -4.11
C HIS A 72 -2.29 16.58 -3.65
N LYS A 73 -1.04 16.08 -3.61
CA LYS A 73 0.14 16.91 -3.36
C LYS A 73 0.37 17.99 -4.43
N PHE A 74 -0.08 17.79 -5.66
CA PHE A 74 0.08 18.78 -6.73
C PHE A 74 -1.00 19.86 -6.75
N VAL A 75 -2.13 19.68 -6.05
CA VAL A 75 -3.25 20.64 -6.06
C VAL A 75 -3.19 21.59 -4.85
N SER A 76 -2.41 21.25 -3.82
CA SER A 76 -2.18 22.11 -2.65
C SER A 76 -1.07 23.15 -2.93
N PHE A 77 -1.35 24.15 -3.77
CA PHE A 77 -0.53 25.36 -3.95
C PHE A 77 -1.34 26.62 -3.68
#